data_AF-A0A3D2JQE8-F1
#
_entry.id   AF-A0A3D2JQE8-F1
#
_cell.length_a   1.000
_cell.length_b   1.000
_cell.length_c   1.000
_cell.angle_alpha   90.00
_cell.angle_beta   90.00
_cell.angle_gamma   90.00
#
_symmetry.space_group_name_H-M   'P 1'
#
loop_
_entity.id
_entity.type
_entity.pdbx_description
1 polymer ?
#
loop_
_entity_poly.entity_id
_entity_poly.type
_entity_poly.pdbx_seq_one_letter_code
_entity_poly.pdbx_strand_id
1 'polypeptide(L)' 'MNKPAVTVTNQDGSVINADSIRKLYGDFIAVAGITLRVEPGETYGLLGPNGAGKTTT' A
#
# COMPACT_ATOMS: atom_id res chain seq x y z
N MET A 1 -21.23 10.32 28.22
CA MET A 1 -20.16 11.19 27.69
C MET A 1 -19.68 10.57 26.38
N ASN A 2 -20.05 11.14 25.23
CA ASN A 2 -19.65 10.61 23.92
C ASN A 2 -18.21 11.02 23.61
N LYS A 3 -17.36 10.04 23.31
CA LYS A 3 -16.04 10.24 22.75
C LYS A 3 -16.21 10.70 21.29
N PRO A 4 -15.59 11.79 20.82
CA PRO A 4 -15.75 12.20 19.43
C PRO A 4 -15.15 11.11 18.55
N ALA A 5 -15.93 10.58 17.62
CA ALA A 5 -15.42 9.72 16.57
C ALA A 5 -14.51 10.60 15.71
N VAL A 6 -13.20 10.37 15.78
CA VAL A 6 -12.25 11.00 14.87
C VAL A 6 -12.48 10.35 13.51
N THR A 7 -13.25 11.02 12.66
CA THR A 7 -13.40 10.61 11.26
C THR A 7 -12.13 11.03 10.52
N VAL A 8 -11.26 10.07 10.23
CA VAL A 8 -10.10 10.28 9.35
C VAL A 8 -10.63 10.31 7.92
N THR A 9 -10.79 11.51 7.35
CA THR A 9 -11.05 11.68 5.91
C THR A 9 -9.72 11.71 5.17
N ASN A 10 -9.51 10.77 4.25
CA ASN A 10 -8.39 10.84 3.30
C ASN A 10 -8.63 12.07 2.40
N GLN A 11 -7.76 13.09 2.53
CA GLN A 11 -7.88 14.38 1.85
C GLN A 11 -7.74 14.26 0.32
N ASP A 12 -7.17 13.16 -0.17
CA ASP A 12 -6.90 12.91 -1.59
C ASP A 12 -7.96 12.02 -2.29
N GLY A 13 -8.98 11.55 -1.58
CA GLY A 13 -10.00 10.66 -2.13
C GLY A 13 -9.54 9.21 -2.36
N SER A 14 -8.24 8.96 -2.51
CA SER A 14 -7.68 7.62 -2.69
C SER A 14 -8.00 6.70 -1.50
N VAL A 15 -8.38 5.45 -1.78
CA VAL A 15 -8.67 4.43 -0.77
C VAL A 15 -7.43 3.67 -0.31
N ILE A 16 -6.38 3.63 -1.15
CA ILE A 16 -5.06 3.10 -0.79
C ILE A 16 -4.02 4.12 -1.23
N ASN A 17 -3.10 4.46 -0.32
CA ASN A 17 -1.92 5.26 -0.63
C ASN A 17 -0.69 4.62 0.03
N ALA A 18 0.32 4.35 -0.79
CA ALA A 18 1.58 3.75 -0.41
C ALA A 18 2.71 4.53 -1.09
N ASP A 19 3.62 5.09 -0.31
CA ASP A 19 4.72 5.91 -0.82
C ASP A 19 6.06 5.24 -0.55
N SER A 20 6.81 4.94 -1.62
CA SER A 20 8.18 4.41 -1.55
C SER A 20 8.35 3.20 -0.61
N ILE A 21 7.35 2.30 -0.56
CA ILE A 21 7.36 1.15 0.33
C ILE A 21 8.52 0.22 -0.03
N ARG A 22 9.24 -0.19 1.02
CA ARG A 22 10.33 -1.16 0.95
C ARG A 22 10.07 -2.31 1.91
N LYS A 23 10.43 -3.52 1.49
CA LYS A 23 10.45 -4.69 2.35
C LYS A 23 11.72 -5.48 2.15
N LEU A 24 12.35 -5.80 3.28
CA LEU A 24 13.49 -6.70 3.37
C LEU A 24 13.12 -7.94 4.19
N TYR A 25 13.72 -9.06 3.83
CA TYR A 25 13.78 -10.29 4.62
C TYR A 25 15.25 -10.63 4.84
N GLY A 26 15.79 -10.23 6.01
CA GLY A 26 17.23 -10.21 6.22
C GLY A 26 17.90 -9.32 5.18
N ASP A 27 18.89 -9.86 4.46
CA ASP A 27 19.61 -9.15 3.40
C ASP A 27 18.89 -9.15 2.05
N PHE A 28 17.77 -9.87 1.92
CA PHE A 28 17.01 -9.95 0.67
C PHE A 28 15.99 -8.82 0.57
N ILE A 29 16.12 -7.97 -0.46
CA ILE A 29 15.17 -6.89 -0.76
C ILE A 29 14.02 -7.46 -1.60
N ALA A 30 12.88 -7.72 -0.96
CA ALA A 30 11.67 -8.19 -1.64
C ALA A 30 10.89 -7.07 -2.33
N VAL A 31 10.92 -5.86 -1.77
CA VAL A 31 10.31 -4.66 -2.37
C VAL A 31 11.28 -3.50 -2.22
N ALA A 32 11.63 -2.83 -3.32
CA ALA A 32 12.75 -1.86 -3.37
C ALA A 32 12.33 -0.37 -3.36
N GLY A 33 11.05 -0.06 -3.19
CA GLY A 33 10.54 1.32 -3.19
C GLY A 33 9.41 1.48 -4.19
N ILE A 34 8.23 0.93 -3.87
CA ILE A 34 7.04 1.04 -4.71
C ILE A 34 6.16 2.18 -4.18
N THR A 35 5.69 3.04 -5.09
CA THR A 35 4.63 4.00 -4.81
C THR A 35 3.36 3.57 -5.56
N LEU A 36 2.24 3.49 -4.84
CA LEU A 36 0.94 3.07 -5.36
C LEU A 36 -0.17 3.93 -4.75
N ARG A 37 -1.07 4.42 -5.62
CA ARG A 37 -2.32 5.06 -5.22
C ARG A 37 -3.48 4.33 -5.90
N VAL A 38 -4.52 4.02 -5.14
CA VAL A 38 -5.74 3.39 -5.65
C VAL A 38 -6.92 4.29 -5.36
N GLU A 39 -7.60 4.72 -6.42
CA GLU A 39 -8.80 5.54 -6.31
C GLU A 39 -10.06 4.70 -6.02
N PRO A 40 -11.13 5.30 -5.50
CA PRO A 40 -12.39 4.61 -5.28
C PRO A 40 -12.92 3.96 -6.57
N GLY A 41 -13.23 2.67 -6.52
CA GLY A 41 -13.74 1.90 -7.66
C GLY A 41 -12.68 1.32 -8.59
N GLU A 42 -11.40 1.57 -8.34
CA GLU A 42 -10.30 0.94 -9.08
C GLU A 42 -9.92 -0.43 -8.51
N THR A 43 -9.37 -1.29 -9.36
CA THR A 43 -8.82 -2.59 -8.96
C THR A 43 -7.45 -2.78 -9.59
N TYR A 44 -6.45 -3.09 -8.76
CA TYR A 44 -5.07 -3.34 -9.19
C TYR A 44 -4.70 -4.80 -8.97
N GLY A 45 -4.01 -5.38 -9.95
CA GLY A 45 -3.38 -6.70 -9.83
C GLY A 45 -1.86 -6.56 -9.79
N LEU A 46 -1.21 -7.21 -8.83
CA LEU A 46 0.25 -7.33 -8.79
C LEU A 46 0.66 -8.59 -9.58
N LEU A 47 1.40 -8.41 -10.67
CA LEU A 47 1.90 -9.49 -11.53
C LEU A 47 3.43 -9.56 -11.49
N GLY A 48 3.99 -10.76 -11.67
CA GLY A 48 5.44 -10.99 -11.66
C GLY A 48 5.81 -12.44 -11.31
N PRO A 49 7.07 -12.84 -11.54
CA PRO A 49 7.56 -14.19 -11.22
C PRO A 49 7.59 -14.48 -9.70
N ASN A 50 7.78 -15.74 -9.32
CA ASN A 50 7.93 -16.12 -7.90
C ASN A 50 9.09 -15.34 -7.27
N GLY A 51 8.87 -14.84 -6.05
CA GLY A 51 9.86 -14.01 -5.34
C GLY A 51 9.85 -12.51 -5.69
N ALA A 52 9.02 -12.05 -6.64
CA ALA A 52 8.95 -10.63 -7.02
C ALA A 52 8.29 -9.68 -5.99
N GLY A 53 8.00 -10.14 -4.77
CA GLY A 53 7.43 -9.29 -3.71
C GLY A 53 5.92 -9.04 -3.78
N LYS A 54 5.19 -9.74 -4.64
CA LYS A 54 3.72 -9.56 -4.82
C LYS A 54 2.90 -9.71 -3.53
N THR A 55 3.18 -10.72 -2.72
CA THR A 55 2.48 -10.96 -1.43
C THR A 55 3.00 -10.06 -0.30
N THR A 56 4.11 -9.36 -0.55
CA THR A 56 4.87 -8.62 0.45
C THR A 56 4.62 -7.11 0.38
N THR A 57 4.12 -6.63 -0.77
CA THR A 57 3.75 -5.23 -1.03
C THR A 57 2.50 -4.87 -0.25
#